data_AF-A0A395X9S5-F1
#
_entry.id   AF-A0A395X9S5-F1
#
_cell.length_a   1.000
_cell.length_b   1.000
_cell.length_c   1.000
_cell.angle_alpha   90.00
_cell.angle_beta   90.00
_cell.angle_gamma   90.00
#
_symmetry.space_group_name_H-M   'P 1'
#
loop_
_entity.id
_entity.type
_entity.pdbx_description
1 polymer ?
#
loop_
_entity_poly.entity_id
_entity_poly.type
_entity_poly.pdbx_seq_one_letter_code
_entity_poly.pdbx_strand_id
1 'polypeptide(L)' 'MAIRYTTEQKKYILLKGNIAKRMEAERVSDAQMAAITGMAENTFRKKRNKPETFTYPELRHIFIRLNFPDEEILEAVK' A
#
# COMPACT_ATOMS: atom_id res chain seq x y z
N MET A 1 -9.34 -26.13 9.87
CA MET A 1 -8.75 -25.13 10.79
C MET A 1 -9.00 -23.75 10.18
N ALA A 2 -9.91 -22.93 10.73
CA ALA A 2 -10.13 -21.58 10.21
C ALA A 2 -8.99 -20.68 10.70
N ILE A 3 -8.18 -20.16 9.77
CA ILE A 3 -7.11 -19.21 10.08
C ILE A 3 -7.78 -17.92 10.58
N ARG A 4 -7.67 -17.64 11.87
CA ARG A 4 -8.21 -16.42 12.48
C ARG A 4 -7.13 -15.33 12.43
N TYR A 5 -7.31 -14.37 11.53
CA TYR A 5 -6.45 -13.18 11.48
C TYR A 5 -6.86 -12.18 12.56
N THR A 6 -5.86 -11.54 13.17
CA THR A 6 -6.06 -10.38 14.04
C THR A 6 -6.62 -9.20 13.23
N THR A 7 -7.22 -8.21 13.91
CA THR A 7 -7.75 -7.01 13.26
C THR A 7 -6.69 -6.28 12.44
N GLU A 8 -5.47 -6.14 12.97
CA GLU A 8 -4.35 -5.52 12.24
C GLU A 8 -3.93 -6.33 11.02
N GLN A 9 -3.83 -7.66 11.13
CA GLN A 9 -3.51 -8.52 10.00
C GLN A 9 -4.54 -8.37 8.87
N LYS A 10 -5.83 -8.23 9.21
CA LYS A 10 -6.87 -7.95 8.21
C LYS A 10 -6.66 -6.59 7.53
N LYS A 11 -6.31 -5.54 8.29
CA LYS A 11 -5.98 -4.21 7.73
C LYS A 11 -4.82 -4.30 6.74
N TYR A 12 -3.73 -4.98 7.09
CA TYR A 12 -2.58 -5.11 6.20
C TYR A 12 -2.88 -5.93 4.94
N ILE A 13 -3.67 -7.00 5.04
CA ILE A 13 -4.12 -7.78 3.88
C ILE A 13 -4.95 -6.89 2.93
N LEU A 14 -5.87 -6.10 3.47
CA LEU A 14 -6.69 -5.17 2.69
C LEU A 14 -5.82 -4.08 2.04
N LEU A 15 -4.90 -3.49 2.79
CA LEU A 15 -3.99 -2.45 2.28
C LEU A 15 -3.12 -2.97 1.13
N LYS A 16 -2.53 -4.17 1.27
CA LYS A 16 -1.81 -4.84 0.18
C LYS A 16 -2.68 -5.01 -1.06
N GLY A 17 -3.90 -5.50 -0.89
CA GLY A 17 -4.86 -5.69 -1.97
C GLY A 17 -5.24 -4.39 -2.66
N ASN A 18 -5.50 -3.34 -1.90
CA ASN A 18 -5.92 -2.03 -2.41
C ASN A 18 -4.82 -1.34 -3.19
N ILE A 19 -3.58 -1.34 -2.68
CA ILE A 19 -2.42 -0.79 -3.41
C ILE A 19 -2.26 -1.51 -4.75
N ALA A 20 -2.30 -2.85 -4.76
CA ALA A 20 -2.14 -3.62 -6.00
C ALA A 20 -3.25 -3.33 -7.02
N LYS A 21 -4.52 -3.36 -6.60
CA LYS A 21 -5.67 -3.08 -7.48
C LYS A 21 -5.61 -1.67 -8.09
N ARG A 22 -5.24 -0.67 -7.30
CA ARG A 22 -5.16 0.71 -7.79
C ARG A 22 -3.94 0.95 -8.67
N MET A 23 -2.80 0.31 -8.39
CA MET A 23 -1.67 0.33 -9.33
C MET A 23 -2.08 -0.21 -10.70
N GLU A 24 -2.86 -1.29 -10.74
CA GLU A 24 -3.40 -1.84 -11.99
C GLU A 24 -4.36 -0.86 -12.68
N ALA A 25 -5.33 -0.29 -11.95
CA ALA A 25 -6.28 0.68 -12.47
C ALA A 25 -5.60 1.92 -13.06
N GLU A 26 -4.60 2.45 -12.35
CA GLU A 26 -3.83 3.64 -12.73
C GLU A 26 -2.67 3.32 -13.70
N ARG A 27 -2.50 2.05 -14.09
CA ARG A 27 -1.43 1.54 -14.96
C ARG A 27 -0.03 1.96 -14.50
N VAL A 28 0.22 1.88 -13.19
CA VAL A 28 1.48 2.29 -12.56
C VAL A 28 2.35 1.08 -12.25
N SER A 29 3.61 1.12 -12.68
CA SER A 29 4.58 0.06 -12.40
C SER A 29 5.23 0.19 -11.02
N ASP A 30 5.83 -0.90 -10.54
CA ASP A 30 6.65 -0.89 -9.31
C ASP A 30 7.76 0.17 -9.39
N ALA A 31 8.40 0.33 -10.56
CA ALA A 31 9.45 1.32 -10.78
C ALA A 31 8.95 2.77 -10.63
N GLN A 32 7.76 3.06 -11.17
CA GLN A 32 7.15 4.39 -11.04
C GLN A 32 6.76 4.69 -9.59
N MET A 33 6.20 3.72 -8.87
CA MET A 33 5.90 3.90 -7.45
C MET A 33 7.15 4.07 -6.59
N ALA A 34 8.20 3.32 -6.90
CA ALA A 34 9.49 3.42 -6.22
C ALA A 34 10.13 4.81 -6.40
N ALA A 35 10.06 5.37 -7.61
CA ALA A 35 10.53 6.72 -7.89
C ALA A 35 9.79 7.79 -7.06
N ILE A 36 8.46 7.67 -6.93
CA ILE A 36 7.62 8.61 -6.17
C ILE A 36 7.89 8.54 -4.67
N THR A 37 8.22 7.35 -4.18
CA THR A 37 8.52 7.11 -2.77
C THR A 37 10.00 7.24 -2.42
N GLY A 38 10.86 7.56 -3.40
CA GLY A 38 12.29 7.75 -3.20
C GLY A 38 13.04 6.47 -2.80
N MET A 39 12.50 5.29 -3.14
CA MET A 39 13.10 4.00 -2.78
C MET A 39 13.45 3.17 -4.02
N ALA A 40 14.25 2.12 -3.83
CA ALA A 40 14.54 1.16 -4.90
C ALA A 40 13.30 0.31 -5.23
N GLU A 41 13.15 -0.10 -6.50
CA GLU A 41 12.00 -0.90 -6.95
C GLU A 41 11.82 -2.19 -6.15
N ASN A 42 12.91 -2.91 -5.88
CA ASN A 42 12.88 -4.12 -5.06
C ASN A 42 12.41 -3.84 -3.63
N THR A 43 12.77 -2.69 -3.06
CA THR A 43 12.32 -2.26 -1.73
C THR A 43 10.81 -2.00 -1.76
N PHE A 44 10.32 -1.26 -2.76
CA PHE A 44 8.89 -1.02 -2.93
C PHE A 44 8.11 -2.33 -3.04
N ARG A 45 8.59 -3.27 -3.88
CA ARG A 45 7.94 -4.58 -4.06
C ARG A 45 7.88 -5.38 -2.77
N LYS A 46 8.96 -5.39 -1.98
CA LYS A 46 9.01 -6.05 -0.66
C LYS A 46 8.03 -5.41 0.32
N LYS A 47 8.01 -4.08 0.39
CA LYS A 47 7.08 -3.33 1.26
C LYS A 47 5.62 -3.50 0.83
N ARG A 48 5.30 -3.50 -0.46
CA ARG A 48 3.94 -3.81 -0.94
C ARG A 48 3.47 -5.19 -0.50
N ASN A 49 4.37 -6.17 -0.48
CA ASN A 49 4.05 -7.51 0.02
C ASN A 49 3.87 -7.60 1.54
N LYS A 50 4.41 -6.61 2.28
CA LYS A 50 4.41 -6.46 3.74
C LYS A 50 4.10 -5.01 4.11
N PRO A 51 2.86 -4.53 3.87
CA PRO A 51 2.55 -3.11 3.92
C PRO A 51 2.70 -2.48 5.30
N GLU A 52 2.78 -3.28 6.36
CA GLU A 52 3.16 -2.86 7.72
C GLU A 52 4.56 -2.22 7.80
N THR A 53 5.39 -2.41 6.77
CA THR A 53 6.76 -1.87 6.70
C THR A 53 6.85 -0.53 5.99
N PHE A 54 5.74 -0.01 5.44
CA PHE A 54 5.69 1.36 4.98
C PHE A 54 5.61 2.32 6.17
N THR A 55 6.36 3.40 6.07
CA THR A 55 6.21 4.57 6.94
C THR A 55 4.99 5.39 6.50
N TYR A 56 4.49 6.23 7.40
CA TYR A 56 3.37 7.11 7.08
C TYR A 56 3.64 8.04 5.87
N PRO A 57 4.80 8.72 5.75
CA PRO A 57 5.11 9.52 4.57
C PRO A 57 5.11 8.72 3.26
N GLU A 58 5.62 7.49 3.27
CA GLU A 58 5.61 6.61 2.10
C GLU A 58 4.17 6.24 1.70
N LEU A 59 3.33 5.85 2.66
CA LEU A 59 1.91 5.56 2.41
C LEU A 59 1.19 6.79 1.86
N ARG A 60 1.45 7.98 2.40
CA ARG A 60 0.83 9.22 1.90
C ARG A 60 1.16 9.48 0.43
N HIS A 61 2.42 9.34 0.03
CA HIS A 61 2.80 9.47 -1.39
C HIS A 61 2.15 8.42 -2.28
N ILE A 62 2.05 7.18 -1.79
CA ILE A 62 1.39 6.09 -2.52
C ILE A 62 -0.08 6.40 -2.73
N PHE A 63 -0.79 6.81 -1.68
CA PHE A 63 -2.22 7.08 -1.72
C PHE A 63 -2.57 8.24 -2.64
N ILE A 64 -1.80 9.34 -2.56
CA ILE A 64 -1.95 10.48 -3.46
C ILE A 64 -1.73 10.05 -4.92
N ARG A 65 -0.67 9.27 -5.19
CA ARG A 65 -0.37 8.83 -6.55
C ARG A 65 -1.45 7.92 -7.15
N LEU A 66 -2.02 7.06 -6.32
CA LEU A 66 -3.00 6.05 -6.70
C LEU A 66 -4.45 6.53 -6.53
N ASN A 67 -4.64 7.85 -6.36
CA ASN A 67 -5.92 8.51 -6.25
C ASN A 67 -6.87 7.83 -5.24
N PHE A 68 -6.32 7.46 -4.07
CA PHE A 68 -7.15 6.96 -2.98
C PHE A 68 -8.10 8.06 -2.51
N PRO A 69 -9.40 7.77 -2.31
CA PRO A 69 -10.31 8.72 -1.71
C PRO A 69 -9.85 8.99 -0.27
N ASP A 70 -9.95 10.25 0.16
CA ASP A 70 -9.46 10.71 1.46
C ASP A 70 -10.07 9.91 2.64
N GLU A 71 -11.29 9.38 2.44
CA GLU A 71 -11.99 8.51 3.38
C GLU A 71 -11.25 7.18 3.62
N GLU A 72 -10.69 6.55 2.57
CA GLU A 72 -9.90 5.32 2.68
C GLU A 72 -8.51 5.55 3.30
N ILE A 73 -7.94 6.75 3.11
CA ILE A 73 -6.64 7.14 3.70
C ILE A 73 -6.76 7.22 5.23
N LEU A 74 -7.90 7.70 5.75
CA LEU A 74 -8.11 7.84 7.18
C LEU A 74 -8.32 6.50 7.90
N GLU A 75 -8.96 5.52 7.27
CA GLU A 75 -9.18 4.18 7.83
C GLU A 75 -7.93 3.29 7.82
N ALA A 76 -7.03 3.49 6.85
CA ALA A 76 -5.76 2.76 6.77
C ALA A 76 -4.71 3.28 7.78
N VAL A 77 -4.91 4.48 8.34
CA VAL A 77 -3.93 5.20 9.17
C VAL A 77 -4.35 5.26 10.66
N LYS A 78 -5.62 5.01 10.98
CA LYS A 78 -6.13 4.85 12.37
C LYS A 78 -6.21 3.38 12.78
#